data_AF-A0A8H4XI18-F1
#
_entry.id   AF-A0A8H4XI18-F1
#
_cell.length_a   1.000
_cell.length_b   1.000
_cell.length_c   1.000
_cell.angle_alpha   90.00
_cell.angle_beta   90.00
_cell.angle_gamma   90.00
#
_symmetry.space_group_name_H-M   'P 1'
#
loop_
_entity.id
_entity.type
_entity.pdbx_description
1 polymer ?
#
loop_
_entity_poly.entity_id
_entity_poly.type
_entity_poly.pdbx_seq_one_letter_code
_entity_poly.pdbx_strand_id
1 'polypeptide(L)'
;MPLPNDSVTVTGGCSCGAIRYRIAVPRLEDRPLQPMSPPAQELRLPYTLTCHCNDCRRATGSFLAVGVTEIPSPMLTVSAIPLSSESTIVSGRILDVQSDNYSAQKADADRGDCGPDRSRSFCGRCGSQLCYHFELKAEYCYGGKMPGGWQDAFRIYLGSLDREFLETDWFAPAAESHFKYGTPLSRCVSATAKGLKGVYKMQVFDEAVTEEELAQLRAR
;
A
#
# COMPACT_ATOMS: atom_id res chain seq x y z
N MET A 1 -2.31 -9.06 13.44
CA MET A 1 -1.57 -9.42 12.21
C MET A 1 -0.62 -10.55 12.52
N PRO A 2 -0.52 -11.59 11.70
CA PRO A 2 0.28 -12.77 12.03
C PRO A 2 1.76 -12.63 11.60
N LEU A 3 2.34 -11.43 11.53
CA LEU A 3 3.80 -11.30 11.46
C LEU A 3 4.41 -12.00 12.69
N PRO A 4 5.56 -12.70 12.56
CA PRO A 4 6.19 -13.42 13.67
C PRO A 4 6.38 -12.52 14.90
N ASN A 5 6.44 -13.09 16.10
CA ASN A 5 6.76 -12.29 17.29
C ASN A 5 8.23 -11.89 17.33
N ASP A 6 9.11 -12.78 16.86
CA ASP A 6 10.53 -12.51 16.73
C ASP A 6 10.84 -11.55 15.58
N SER A 7 12.03 -10.96 15.62
CA SER A 7 12.51 -10.12 14.51
C SER A 7 12.69 -10.96 13.25
N VAL A 8 12.28 -10.42 12.11
CA VAL A 8 12.42 -11.08 10.81
C VAL A 8 12.85 -10.09 9.74
N THR A 9 13.60 -10.58 8.77
CA THR A 9 13.96 -9.81 7.58
C THR A 9 13.13 -10.31 6.40
N VAL A 10 12.42 -9.40 5.76
CA VAL A 10 11.59 -9.67 4.58
C VAL A 10 12.21 -8.99 3.38
N THR A 11 12.26 -9.67 2.24
CA THR A 11 12.84 -9.12 1.01
C THR A 11 11.87 -9.13 -0.15
N GLY A 12 12.19 -8.31 -1.15
CA GLY A 12 11.41 -8.18 -2.37
C GLY A 12 12.11 -7.29 -3.38
N GLY A 13 11.41 -6.99 -4.47
CA GLY A 13 11.92 -6.16 -5.53
C GLY A 13 11.05 -6.15 -6.78
N CYS A 14 11.56 -5.56 -7.84
CA CYS A 14 10.91 -5.57 -9.14
C CYS A 14 11.16 -6.88 -9.89
N SER A 15 10.34 -7.17 -10.91
CA SER A 15 10.42 -8.43 -11.66
C SER A 15 11.74 -8.62 -12.41
N CYS A 16 12.41 -7.54 -12.83
CA CYS A 16 13.72 -7.64 -13.50
C CYS A 16 14.94 -7.61 -12.56
N GLY A 17 14.72 -7.57 -11.24
CA GLY A 17 15.80 -7.55 -10.23
C GLY A 17 16.60 -6.25 -10.13
N ALA A 18 16.32 -5.24 -10.96
CA ALA A 18 17.05 -3.96 -10.92
C ALA A 18 16.79 -3.14 -9.66
N ILE A 19 15.67 -3.37 -8.97
CA ILE A 19 15.37 -2.79 -7.67
C ILE A 19 15.12 -3.94 -6.70
N ARG A 20 15.81 -3.93 -5.57
CA ARG A 20 15.66 -4.87 -4.47
C ARG A 20 15.50 -4.09 -3.18
N TYR A 21 14.73 -4.62 -2.25
CA TYR A 21 14.57 -4.01 -0.94
C TYR A 21 14.55 -5.06 0.16
N ARG A 22 14.81 -4.58 1.37
CA ARG A 22 14.77 -5.33 2.61
C ARG A 22 13.97 -4.56 3.64
N ILE A 23 13.08 -5.25 4.34
CA ILE A 23 12.31 -4.75 5.47
C ILE A 23 12.82 -5.45 6.72
N ALA A 24 13.42 -4.68 7.63
CA ALA A 24 13.84 -5.15 8.94
C ALA A 24 12.66 -5.03 9.91
N VAL A 25 11.89 -6.12 10.06
CA VAL A 25 10.76 -6.18 10.98
C VAL A 25 11.29 -6.46 12.39
N PRO A 26 11.10 -5.55 13.35
CA PRO A 26 11.57 -5.77 14.72
C PRO A 26 10.68 -6.77 15.46
N ARG A 27 11.12 -7.18 16.66
CA ARG A 27 10.30 -7.99 17.58
C ARG A 27 9.00 -7.26 17.90
N LEU A 28 7.95 -8.02 18.24
CA LEU A 28 6.61 -7.49 18.47
C LEU A 28 6.61 -6.33 19.50
N GLU A 29 7.33 -6.47 20.62
CA GLU A 29 7.40 -5.43 21.65
C GLU A 29 8.02 -4.12 21.15
N ASP A 30 8.95 -4.20 20.20
CA ASP A 30 9.73 -3.09 19.65
C ASP A 30 9.03 -2.43 18.45
N ARG A 31 7.92 -2.99 17.97
CA ARG A 31 7.14 -2.43 16.85
C ARG A 31 6.41 -1.16 17.27
N PRO A 32 6.56 -0.04 16.54
CA PRO A 32 5.84 1.19 16.85
C PRO A 32 4.34 1.00 16.57
N LEU A 33 3.52 1.71 17.33
CA LEU A 33 2.10 1.84 17.02
C LEU A 33 1.92 2.67 15.74
N GLN A 34 0.86 2.35 15.01
CA GLN A 34 0.45 3.07 13.83
C GLN A 34 0.02 4.50 14.25
N PRO A 35 0.63 5.56 13.69
CA PRO A 35 0.47 6.92 14.22
C PRO A 35 -0.85 7.61 13.83
N MET A 36 -1.56 7.12 12.81
CA MET A 36 -2.83 7.67 12.32
C MET A 36 -4.07 7.03 13.00
N SER A 37 -3.88 5.94 13.73
CA SER A 37 -4.92 5.20 14.44
C SER A 37 -4.95 5.57 15.92
N PRO A 38 -6.13 5.58 16.56
CA PRO A 38 -6.24 5.67 18.01
C PRO A 38 -5.38 4.58 18.70
N PRO A 39 -4.58 4.91 19.74
CA PRO A 39 -3.71 3.93 20.41
C PRO A 39 -4.44 2.69 20.95
N ALA A 40 -5.73 2.85 21.32
CA ALA A 40 -6.59 1.76 21.79
C ALA A 40 -6.80 0.63 20.74
N GLN A 41 -6.47 0.85 19.47
CA GLN A 41 -6.54 -0.17 18.43
C GLN A 41 -5.32 -1.10 18.41
N GLU A 42 -4.24 -0.73 19.11
CA GLU A 42 -2.99 -1.52 19.23
C GLU A 42 -2.41 -2.00 17.88
N LEU A 43 -2.69 -1.27 16.80
CA LEU A 43 -2.20 -1.62 15.47
C LEU A 43 -0.70 -1.31 15.40
N ARG A 44 0.12 -2.36 15.31
CA ARG A 44 1.59 -2.26 15.27
C ARG A 44 2.12 -2.31 13.84
N LEU A 45 3.14 -1.51 13.55
CA LEU A 45 3.84 -1.47 12.27
C LEU A 45 5.01 -2.46 12.23
N PRO A 46 5.34 -3.06 11.08
CA PRO A 46 4.63 -2.91 9.82
C PRO A 46 3.29 -3.63 9.83
N TYR A 47 2.32 -3.10 9.08
CA TYR A 47 1.01 -3.74 8.94
C TYR A 47 0.53 -3.74 7.50
N THR A 48 0.01 -4.87 7.04
CA THR A 48 -0.76 -5.02 5.81
C THR A 48 -2.20 -4.54 5.91
N LEU A 49 -2.64 -3.82 4.88
CA LEU A 49 -4.02 -3.48 4.59
C LEU A 49 -4.43 -3.91 3.17
N THR A 50 -5.73 -4.05 2.92
CA THR A 50 -6.29 -3.97 1.57
C THR A 50 -6.79 -2.54 1.32
N CYS A 51 -6.69 -2.04 0.10
CA CYS A 51 -7.16 -0.68 -0.23
C CYS A 51 -8.19 -0.69 -1.36
N HIS A 52 -9.34 -0.09 -1.09
CA HIS A 52 -10.48 -0.04 -2.01
C HIS A 52 -10.48 1.18 -2.94
N CYS A 53 -9.57 2.16 -2.76
CA CYS A 53 -9.60 3.38 -3.56
C CYS A 53 -9.27 3.14 -5.04
N ASN A 54 -9.79 4.01 -5.91
CA ASN A 54 -9.55 3.92 -7.36
C ASN A 54 -8.06 4.00 -7.71
N ASP A 55 -7.29 4.81 -6.99
CA ASP A 55 -5.89 5.06 -7.33
C ASP A 55 -5.01 3.84 -7.04
N CYS A 56 -5.23 3.16 -5.92
CA CYS A 56 -4.50 1.92 -5.63
C CYS A 56 -4.89 0.79 -6.58
N ARG A 57 -6.17 0.70 -6.98
CA ARG A 57 -6.59 -0.26 -8.01
C ARG A 57 -5.94 0.02 -9.36
N ARG A 58 -5.93 1.29 -9.81
CA ARG A 58 -5.30 1.70 -11.07
C ARG A 58 -3.79 1.51 -11.04
N ALA A 59 -3.14 1.84 -9.94
CA ALA A 59 -1.70 1.65 -9.79
C ALA A 59 -1.34 0.17 -9.92
N THR A 60 -2.00 -0.70 -9.16
CA THR A 60 -1.68 -2.13 -9.10
C THR A 60 -2.27 -2.97 -10.24
N GLY A 61 -3.18 -2.42 -11.04
CA GLY A 61 -3.97 -3.18 -12.01
C GLY A 61 -4.89 -4.22 -11.37
N SER A 62 -5.11 -4.18 -10.06
CA SER A 62 -5.87 -5.18 -9.30
C SER A 62 -7.27 -4.68 -8.91
N PHE A 63 -8.27 -5.56 -8.94
CA PHE A 63 -9.66 -5.22 -8.54
C PHE A 63 -9.78 -4.78 -7.08
N LEU A 64 -8.89 -5.30 -6.24
CA LEU A 64 -8.63 -4.84 -4.90
C LEU A 64 -7.12 -4.78 -4.77
N ALA A 65 -6.58 -3.65 -4.32
CA ALA A 65 -5.15 -3.61 -4.00
C ALA A 65 -4.96 -4.41 -2.70
N VAL A 66 -4.82 -5.73 -2.86
CA VAL A 66 -4.57 -6.65 -1.77
C VAL A 66 -3.11 -6.47 -1.37
N GLY A 67 -2.87 -6.36 -0.07
CA GLY A 67 -1.51 -6.46 0.41
C GLY A 67 -0.72 -5.19 0.21
N VAL A 68 -1.10 -4.12 0.89
CA VAL A 68 -0.26 -2.94 1.02
C VAL A 68 0.30 -2.94 2.43
N THR A 69 1.60 -3.16 2.58
CA THR A 69 2.26 -3.18 3.90
C THR A 69 2.84 -1.82 4.20
N GLU A 70 2.30 -1.14 5.21
CA GLU A 70 2.80 0.14 5.71
C GLU A 70 4.03 -0.09 6.59
N ILE A 71 5.13 0.59 6.26
CA ILE A 71 6.47 0.36 6.79
C ILE A 71 7.11 1.74 7.08
N PRO A 72 7.50 2.02 8.32
CA PRO A 72 8.33 3.18 8.66
C PRO A 72 9.65 3.19 7.90
N SER A 73 10.11 4.37 7.48
CA SER A 73 11.37 4.50 6.74
C SER A 73 12.60 3.86 7.40
N PRO A 74 12.79 3.86 8.73
CA PRO A 74 13.96 3.21 9.35
C PRO A 74 13.97 1.69 9.19
N MET A 75 12.82 1.07 8.88
CA MET A 75 12.74 -0.38 8.65
C MET A 75 13.05 -0.76 7.20
N LEU A 76 13.07 0.19 6.26
CA LEU A 76 13.18 -0.09 4.83
C LEU A 76 14.58 0.26 4.31
N THR A 77 15.25 -0.71 3.67
CA THR A 77 16.47 -0.48 2.90
C THR A 77 16.19 -0.80 1.42
N VAL A 78 16.56 0.10 0.51
CA VAL A 78 16.39 -0.10 -0.94
C VAL A 78 17.74 -0.06 -1.64
N SER A 79 17.93 -0.96 -2.61
CA SER A 79 19.04 -0.95 -3.55
C SER A 79 18.49 -0.91 -4.97
N ALA A 80 19.08 -0.06 -5.81
CA ALA A 80 18.69 0.08 -7.20
C ALA A 80 19.94 0.12 -8.09
N ILE A 81 19.91 -0.66 -9.18
CA ILE A 81 20.92 -0.59 -10.23
C ILE A 81 20.62 0.68 -11.06
N PRO A 82 21.59 1.60 -11.23
CA PRO A 82 21.39 2.79 -12.04
C PRO A 82 20.93 2.42 -13.46
N LEU A 83 20.06 3.24 -14.05
CA LEU A 83 19.79 3.14 -15.48
C LEU A 83 21.09 3.49 -16.23
N SER A 84 21.55 2.64 -17.14
CA SER A 84 22.56 3.05 -18.10
C SER A 84 21.94 4.09 -19.04
N SER A 85 22.74 5.03 -19.55
CA SER A 85 22.29 6.01 -20.55
C SER A 85 21.72 5.39 -21.83
N GLU A 86 21.92 4.09 -22.04
CA GLU A 86 21.48 3.34 -23.23
C GLU A 86 20.15 2.58 -23.04
N SER A 87 19.56 2.54 -21.84
CA SER A 87 18.30 1.83 -21.68
C SER A 87 17.15 2.67 -22.24
N THR A 88 16.66 2.33 -23.43
CA THR A 88 15.39 2.85 -23.94
C THR A 88 14.28 2.42 -22.97
N ILE A 89 13.66 3.37 -22.28
CA ILE A 89 12.48 3.11 -21.46
C ILE A 89 11.34 2.82 -22.43
N VAL A 90 11.11 1.55 -22.73
CA VAL A 90 9.88 1.10 -23.39
C VAL A 90 8.80 1.11 -22.31
N SER A 91 8.29 2.29 -21.96
CA SER A 91 7.02 2.34 -21.23
C SER A 91 6.00 1.74 -22.21
N GLY A 92 5.47 0.56 -21.91
CA GLY A 92 4.51 -0.16 -22.75
C GLY A 92 3.18 0.59 -22.86
N ARG A 93 3.21 1.80 -23.45
CA ARG A 93 2.03 2.51 -23.87
C ARG A 93 1.41 1.62 -24.95
N ILE A 94 0.31 0.96 -24.60
CA ILE A 94 -0.61 0.41 -25.58
C ILE A 94 -1.21 1.66 -26.24
N LEU A 95 -0.60 2.10 -27.34
CA LEU A 95 -0.94 3.34 -28.06
C LEU A 95 -2.10 3.13 -29.03
N ASP A 96 -3.04 2.23 -28.72
CA ASP A 96 -4.32 2.30 -29.40
C ASP A 96 -5.10 3.46 -28.80
N VAL A 97 -5.18 4.51 -29.60
CA VAL A 97 -5.95 5.73 -29.35
C VAL A 97 -7.42 5.31 -29.22
N GLN A 98 -7.91 5.11 -28.00
CA GLN A 98 -9.28 4.61 -27.74
C GLN A 98 -10.39 5.57 -28.20
N SER A 99 -10.06 6.81 -28.59
CA SER A 99 -11.01 7.76 -29.15
C SER A 99 -10.30 8.82 -30.00
N ASP A 100 -10.95 9.31 -31.06
CA ASP A 100 -10.42 10.33 -31.97
C ASP A 100 -9.99 11.65 -31.26
N ASN A 101 -10.37 11.83 -30.00
CA ASN A 101 -10.04 12.99 -29.16
C ASN A 101 -9.07 12.69 -28.02
N TYR A 102 -8.44 11.51 -27.97
CA TYR A 102 -7.47 11.16 -26.92
C TYR A 102 -6.14 11.89 -27.12
N SER A 103 -5.72 12.66 -26.12
CA SER A 103 -4.39 13.28 -26.05
C SER A 103 -3.60 12.67 -24.89
N ALA A 104 -2.48 12.01 -25.22
CA ALA A 104 -1.57 11.48 -24.22
C ALA A 104 -0.96 12.58 -23.34
N GLN A 105 -0.62 13.75 -23.91
CA GLN A 105 -0.11 14.88 -23.12
C GLN A 105 -1.15 15.40 -22.14
N LYS A 106 -2.42 15.52 -22.57
CA LYS A 106 -3.50 15.93 -21.68
C LYS A 106 -3.74 14.89 -20.58
N ALA A 107 -3.77 13.61 -20.91
CA ALA A 107 -3.91 12.55 -19.92
C ALA A 107 -2.75 12.49 -18.93
N ASP A 108 -1.52 12.77 -19.38
CA ASP A 108 -0.34 12.88 -18.52
C ASP A 108 -0.38 14.14 -17.64
N ALA A 109 -0.89 15.27 -18.15
CA ALA A 109 -1.08 16.49 -17.37
C ALA A 109 -2.24 16.39 -16.36
N ASP A 110 -3.29 15.64 -16.71
CA ASP A 110 -4.48 15.38 -15.89
C ASP A 110 -4.24 14.21 -14.90
N ARG A 111 -3.08 13.52 -14.96
CA ARG A 111 -2.71 12.57 -13.93
C ARG A 111 -2.63 13.33 -12.62
N GLY A 112 -3.62 13.09 -11.75
CA GLY A 112 -3.67 13.69 -10.42
C GLY A 112 -2.32 13.54 -9.74
N ASP A 113 -1.72 14.67 -9.40
CA ASP A 113 -0.57 14.71 -8.52
C ASP A 113 -0.94 13.95 -7.23
N CYS A 114 -0.04 13.11 -6.73
CA CYS A 114 -0.25 12.41 -5.47
C CYS A 114 -0.24 13.37 -4.27
N GLY A 115 0.02 14.66 -4.53
CA GLY A 115 0.25 15.71 -3.54
C GLY A 115 1.75 15.85 -3.27
N PRO A 116 2.20 17.01 -2.77
CA PRO A 116 3.63 17.25 -2.53
C PRO A 116 4.24 16.30 -1.50
N ASP A 117 3.41 15.72 -0.64
CA ASP A 117 3.75 14.84 0.47
C ASP A 117 3.68 13.35 0.11
N ARG A 118 3.35 12.97 -1.13
CA ARG A 118 3.07 11.57 -1.47
C ARG A 118 3.54 11.24 -2.87
N SER A 119 4.00 10.01 -3.08
CA SER A 119 4.43 9.56 -4.40
C SER A 119 4.20 8.07 -4.59
N ARG A 120 4.19 7.63 -5.84
CA ARG A 120 4.19 6.21 -6.20
C ARG A 120 5.50 5.89 -6.90
N SER A 121 6.06 4.73 -6.57
CA SER A 121 7.30 4.26 -7.16
C SER A 121 7.10 2.96 -7.90
N PHE A 122 7.70 2.88 -9.09
CA PHE A 122 7.72 1.71 -9.94
C PHE A 122 9.11 1.54 -10.57
N CYS A 123 9.42 0.33 -11.03
CA CYS A 123 10.65 0.09 -11.74
C CYS A 123 10.58 0.68 -13.15
N GLY A 124 11.45 1.65 -13.46
CA GLY A 124 11.54 2.23 -14.81
C GLY A 124 11.93 1.23 -15.91
N ARG A 125 12.49 0.06 -15.56
CA ARG A 125 12.90 -0.97 -16.53
C ARG A 125 11.78 -1.97 -16.89
N CYS A 126 11.02 -2.44 -15.90
CA CYS A 126 10.01 -3.50 -16.10
C CYS A 126 8.59 -3.08 -15.72
N GLY A 127 8.39 -1.86 -15.23
CA GLY A 127 7.07 -1.33 -14.86
C GLY A 127 6.48 -1.89 -13.56
N SER A 128 7.16 -2.81 -12.86
CA SER A 128 6.66 -3.34 -11.58
C SER A 128 6.40 -2.21 -10.60
N GLN A 129 5.17 -2.13 -10.09
CA GLN A 129 4.83 -1.22 -9.00
C GLN A 129 5.47 -1.71 -7.71
N LEU A 130 6.09 -0.80 -6.95
CA LEU A 130 6.83 -1.16 -5.74
C LEU A 130 6.17 -0.61 -4.49
N CYS A 131 5.90 0.70 -4.47
CA CYS A 131 5.36 1.31 -3.27
C CYS A 131 4.58 2.59 -3.51
N TYR A 132 3.81 2.95 -2.51
CA TYR A 132 3.30 4.28 -2.27
C TYR A 132 4.07 4.89 -1.10
N HIS A 133 4.72 6.02 -1.30
CA HIS A 133 5.40 6.78 -0.27
C HIS A 133 4.49 7.91 0.20
N PHE A 134 4.53 8.22 1.49
CA PHE A 134 3.97 9.46 2.01
C PHE A 134 4.77 9.96 3.21
N GLU A 135 4.95 11.27 3.25
CA GLU A 135 5.46 12.03 4.39
C GLU A 135 4.31 12.16 5.41
N LEU A 136 4.52 11.66 6.61
CA LEU A 136 3.65 11.87 7.75
C LEU A 136 3.69 13.34 8.17
N LYS A 137 2.50 13.86 8.42
CA LYS A 137 2.30 15.18 9.00
C LYS A 137 1.48 15.06 10.27
N ALA A 138 1.61 16.06 11.15
CA ALA A 138 0.89 16.10 12.41
C ALA A 138 -0.62 16.02 12.16
N GLU A 139 -1.14 16.66 11.11
CA GLU A 139 -2.57 16.61 10.74
C GLU A 139 -3.07 15.21 10.37
N TYR A 140 -2.18 14.28 9.99
CA TYR A 140 -2.54 12.90 9.66
C TYR A 140 -2.46 11.98 10.89
N CYS A 141 -1.74 12.41 11.92
CA CYS A 141 -1.52 11.60 13.12
C CYS A 141 -2.65 11.79 14.13
N TYR A 142 -3.03 10.70 14.80
CA TYR A 142 -4.05 10.74 15.84
C TYR A 142 -3.66 11.72 16.95
N GLY A 143 -4.52 12.72 17.18
CA GLY A 143 -4.27 13.76 18.18
C GLY A 143 -3.09 14.67 17.86
N GLY A 144 -2.65 14.76 16.60
CA GLY A 144 -1.55 15.64 16.19
C GLY A 144 -0.15 15.16 16.60
N LYS A 145 -0.03 13.93 17.13
CA LYS A 145 1.21 13.41 17.71
C LYS A 145 2.02 12.65 16.67
N MET A 146 3.10 13.27 16.20
CA MET A 146 4.06 12.62 15.32
C MET A 146 4.81 11.48 16.03
N PRO A 147 5.14 10.39 15.32
CA PRO A 147 6.01 9.36 15.87
C PRO A 147 7.44 9.89 16.07
N GLY A 148 8.13 9.37 17.08
CA GLY A 148 9.54 9.68 17.31
C GLY A 148 10.44 8.96 16.30
N GLY A 149 11.37 9.70 15.68
CA GLY A 149 12.49 9.12 14.93
C GLY A 149 12.22 8.80 13.45
N TRP A 150 11.03 9.10 12.92
CA TRP A 150 10.73 8.94 11.49
C TRP A 150 9.56 9.82 11.07
N GLN A 151 9.56 10.23 9.80
CA GLN A 151 8.49 11.01 9.19
C GLN A 151 8.03 10.44 7.86
N ASP A 152 8.71 9.45 7.30
CA ASP A 152 8.33 8.86 6.02
C ASP A 152 7.79 7.44 6.23
N ALA A 153 6.68 7.15 5.54
CA ALA A 153 6.06 5.84 5.52
C ALA A 153 5.99 5.32 4.09
N PHE A 154 6.26 4.02 3.94
CA PHE A 154 6.17 3.32 2.69
C PHE A 154 5.11 2.25 2.76
N ARG A 155 4.22 2.26 1.80
CA ARG A 155 3.21 1.26 1.55
C ARG A 155 3.71 0.36 0.42
N ILE A 156 4.43 -0.71 0.78
CA ILE A 156 4.98 -1.68 -0.17
C ILE A 156 3.85 -2.57 -0.70
N TYR A 157 3.79 -2.75 -2.01
CA TYR A 157 2.86 -3.68 -2.64
C TYR A 157 3.36 -5.12 -2.45
N LEU A 158 2.57 -5.97 -1.79
CA LEU A 158 2.94 -7.36 -1.47
C LEU A 158 3.30 -8.18 -2.70
N GLY A 159 2.71 -7.90 -3.86
CA GLY A 159 3.08 -8.57 -5.12
C GLY A 159 4.54 -8.36 -5.54
N SER A 160 5.28 -7.47 -4.87
CA SER A 160 6.72 -7.28 -5.05
C SER A 160 7.59 -7.97 -3.99
N LEU A 161 7.01 -8.62 -2.98
CA LEU A 161 7.77 -9.46 -2.03
C LEU A 161 8.30 -10.72 -2.73
N ASP A 162 9.38 -11.27 -2.20
CA ASP A 162 9.82 -12.59 -2.62
C ASP A 162 8.78 -13.65 -2.25
N ARG A 163 8.63 -14.65 -3.12
CA ARG A 163 7.54 -15.62 -3.07
C ARG A 163 7.46 -16.35 -1.73
N GLU A 164 8.59 -16.71 -1.13
CA GLU A 164 8.63 -17.41 0.16
C GLU A 164 7.83 -16.72 1.27
N PHE A 165 7.76 -15.38 1.26
CA PHE A 165 7.01 -14.61 2.24
C PHE A 165 5.50 -14.60 1.95
N LEU A 166 5.12 -14.73 0.68
CA LEU A 166 3.72 -14.77 0.23
C LEU A 166 3.06 -16.13 0.43
N GLU A 167 3.86 -17.19 0.58
CA GLU A 167 3.38 -18.54 0.92
C GLU A 167 3.12 -18.69 2.44
N THR A 168 3.43 -17.67 3.24
CA THR A 168 3.09 -17.61 4.68
C THR A 168 1.79 -16.86 4.91
N ASP A 169 1.22 -16.98 6.11
CA ASP A 169 0.07 -16.18 6.52
C ASP A 169 0.46 -14.79 7.04
N TRP A 170 1.76 -14.46 7.17
CA TRP A 170 2.28 -13.30 7.90
C TRP A 170 1.69 -11.96 7.48
N PHE A 171 1.33 -11.84 6.20
CA PHE A 171 0.79 -10.63 5.60
C PHE A 171 -0.73 -10.68 5.41
N ALA A 172 -1.44 -11.50 6.18
CA ALA A 172 -2.89 -11.42 6.26
C ALA A 172 -3.29 -9.97 6.64
N PRO A 173 -4.19 -9.32 5.89
CA PRO A 173 -4.51 -7.92 6.09
C PRO A 173 -5.16 -7.71 7.47
N ALA A 174 -4.60 -6.79 8.25
CA ALA A 174 -5.21 -6.36 9.51
C ALA A 174 -6.27 -5.28 9.31
N ALA A 175 -6.27 -4.61 8.16
CA ALA A 175 -7.22 -3.56 7.88
C ALA A 175 -7.68 -3.50 6.42
N GLU A 176 -8.84 -2.90 6.18
CA GLU A 176 -9.35 -2.54 4.86
C GLU A 176 -9.54 -1.03 4.80
N SER A 177 -8.75 -0.35 3.97
CA SER A 177 -8.78 1.09 3.80
C SER A 177 -9.72 1.50 2.66
N HIS A 178 -10.34 2.67 2.80
CA HIS A 178 -11.19 3.31 1.80
C HIS A 178 -12.42 2.48 1.40
N PHE A 179 -12.97 1.68 2.33
CA PHE A 179 -14.02 0.70 2.05
C PHE A 179 -15.26 1.29 1.36
N LYS A 180 -15.65 2.55 1.68
CA LYS A 180 -16.77 3.26 1.03
C LYS A 180 -16.55 3.40 -0.49
N TYR A 181 -15.30 3.51 -0.95
CA TYR A 181 -14.93 3.60 -2.37
C TYR A 181 -14.80 2.23 -3.08
N GLY A 182 -15.05 1.13 -2.37
CA GLY A 182 -15.03 -0.20 -2.96
C GLY A 182 -16.11 -0.37 -4.02
N THR A 183 -15.70 -0.83 -5.21
CA THR A 183 -16.65 -1.34 -6.21
C THR A 183 -17.31 -2.62 -5.71
N PRO A 184 -18.49 -3.01 -6.24
CA PRO A 184 -19.11 -4.29 -5.92
C PRO A 184 -18.13 -5.46 -6.03
N LEU A 185 -17.36 -5.53 -7.12
CA LEU A 185 -16.37 -6.58 -7.33
C LEU A 185 -15.26 -6.57 -6.25
N SER A 186 -14.71 -5.39 -5.93
CA SER A 186 -13.67 -5.28 -4.90
C SER A 186 -14.15 -5.72 -3.51
N ARG A 187 -15.43 -5.51 -3.20
CA ARG A 187 -16.05 -5.91 -1.94
C ARG A 187 -16.25 -7.42 -1.88
N CYS A 188 -16.65 -8.07 -2.97
CA CYS A 188 -16.80 -9.53 -3.05
C CYS A 188 -15.47 -10.30 -2.86
N VAL A 189 -14.34 -9.66 -3.13
CA VAL A 189 -12.99 -10.24 -2.94
C VAL A 189 -12.24 -9.66 -1.75
N SER A 190 -12.90 -8.83 -0.92
CA SER A 190 -12.35 -8.26 0.30
C SER A 190 -12.01 -9.33 1.34
N ALA A 191 -11.08 -9.03 2.24
CA ALA A 191 -10.68 -9.97 3.28
C ALA A 191 -11.87 -10.31 4.20
N THR A 192 -12.68 -9.28 4.52
CA THR A 192 -13.93 -9.47 5.27
C THR A 192 -14.89 -10.40 4.52
N ALA A 193 -15.08 -10.23 3.21
CA ALA A 193 -15.98 -11.07 2.42
C ALA A 193 -15.48 -12.52 2.28
N LYS A 194 -14.18 -12.76 2.45
CA LYS A 194 -13.59 -14.11 2.49
C LYS A 194 -13.56 -14.71 3.91
N GLY A 195 -14.22 -14.07 4.87
CA GLY A 195 -14.41 -14.61 6.22
C GLY A 195 -13.28 -14.30 7.20
N LEU A 196 -12.31 -13.43 6.84
CA LEU A 196 -11.30 -12.99 7.79
C LEU A 196 -11.96 -12.12 8.87
N LYS A 197 -11.84 -12.54 10.12
CA LYS A 197 -12.41 -11.86 11.29
C LYS A 197 -11.42 -10.84 11.86
N GLY A 198 -11.93 -9.82 12.53
CA GLY A 198 -11.10 -8.81 13.20
C GLY A 198 -10.35 -7.87 12.26
N VAL A 199 -10.72 -7.82 10.98
CA VAL A 199 -10.15 -6.86 10.02
C VAL A 199 -10.74 -5.48 10.27
N TYR A 200 -9.88 -4.55 10.66
CA TYR A 200 -10.29 -3.19 10.97
C TYR A 200 -10.63 -2.41 9.69
N LYS A 201 -11.79 -1.76 9.65
CA LYS A 201 -12.19 -0.99 8.47
C LYS A 201 -11.84 0.47 8.67
N MET A 202 -11.02 0.98 7.77
CA MET A 202 -10.52 2.35 7.75
C MET A 202 -11.12 3.09 6.57
N GLN A 203 -11.42 4.35 6.78
CA GLN A 203 -11.76 5.30 5.73
C GLN A 203 -10.88 6.52 5.98
N VAL A 204 -10.12 6.95 4.98
CA VAL A 204 -9.16 8.02 5.20
C VAL A 204 -9.87 9.39 5.18
N PHE A 205 -9.40 10.22 6.10
CA PHE A 205 -9.53 11.66 6.32
C PHE A 205 -10.70 12.25 7.10
N ASP A 206 -11.89 11.66 7.27
CA ASP A 206 -12.91 12.34 8.12
C ASP A 206 -13.95 11.47 8.85
N GLU A 207 -14.11 10.17 8.55
CA GLU A 207 -15.20 9.40 9.18
C GLU A 207 -14.83 7.94 9.39
N ALA A 208 -14.80 7.48 10.65
CA ALA A 208 -14.87 6.06 10.95
C ALA A 208 -16.20 5.50 10.43
N VAL A 209 -16.18 4.33 9.78
CA VAL A 209 -17.40 3.67 9.31
C VAL A 209 -18.13 3.10 10.53
N THR A 210 -19.41 3.42 10.72
CA THR A 210 -20.14 2.96 11.92
C THR A 210 -20.39 1.45 11.85
N GLU A 211 -20.50 0.77 13.00
CA GLU A 211 -20.84 -0.68 13.01
C GLU A 211 -22.18 -0.97 12.29
N GLU A 212 -23.11 -0.02 12.31
CA GLU A 212 -24.38 -0.13 11.57
C GLU A 212 -24.15 -0.10 10.05
N GLU A 213 -23.35 0.84 9.55
CA GLU A 213 -22.93 0.87 8.14
C GLU A 213 -22.16 -0.42 7.79
N LEU A 214 -21.32 -0.92 8.68
CA LEU A 214 -20.59 -2.18 8.49
C LEU A 214 -21.51 -3.39 8.41
N ALA A 215 -22.55 -3.45 9.25
CA ALA A 215 -23.54 -4.50 9.24
C ALA A 215 -24.34 -4.50 7.93
N GLN A 216 -24.75 -3.32 7.45
CA GLN A 216 -25.44 -3.16 6.16
C GLN A 216 -24.55 -3.59 4.97
N LEU A 217 -23.25 -3.32 5.05
CA LEU A 217 -22.28 -3.72 4.03
C LEU A 217 -21.92 -5.22 4.08
N ARG A 218 -22.10 -5.90 5.23
CA ARG A 218 -21.93 -7.35 5.37
C ARG A 218 -23.16 -8.14 4.90
N ALA A 219 -24.33 -7.51 4.86
CA ALA A 219 -25.61 -8.13 4.49
C ALA A 219 -25.91 -8.09 2.97
N ARG A 220 -25.03 -7.49 2.17
CA ARG A 220 -25.10 -7.42 0.69
C ARG A 220 -23.97 -8.22 0.08
#